data_AF-A0A2W4QFE4-F1
#
_entry.id   AF-A0A2W4QFE4-F1
#
_cell.length_a   1.000
_cell.length_b   1.000
_cell.length_c   1.000
_cell.angle_alpha   90.00
_cell.angle_beta   90.00
_cell.angle_gamma   90.00
#
_symmetry.space_group_name_H-M   'P 1'
#
loop_
_entity.id
_entity.type
_entity.pdbx_description
1 polymer ?
#
loop_
_entity_poly.entity_id
_entity_poly.type
_entity_poly.pdbx_seq_one_letter_code
_entity_poly.pdbx_strand_id
1 'polypeptide(L)'
;MPTPGLINRKMDTLTMQQRPGVGPENFLKNHTANLDSAMIAQNLFTPELCIGPTEVNQHIKEMTDYNYDAYRPAEDVYWDGDTAGDGDGSNNRFFADPSTTGENPCHTSYAHMALCGARKRFDWRATQKSTVVAFGTRGTGGTYGNSPNGGQDTGPEYTASPTLQLHGPKRQWMGHIVFNDNHSDTISTFFHPTVTYMPQEATLSGFTPQRDNIYAAEFNDYPTQGSYQGSGDAWLGMFIAANANGWNVTPRWDPLDN
;
A
#
# COMPACT_ATOMS: atom_id res chain seq x y z
N MET A 1 -0.21 11.11 6.35
CA MET A 1 -0.15 10.76 4.91
C MET A 1 -1.53 10.88 4.33
N PRO A 2 -1.69 11.32 3.07
CA PRO A 2 -3.00 11.46 2.46
C PRO A 2 -3.68 10.10 2.28
N THR A 3 -5.01 10.10 2.24
CA THR A 3 -5.81 8.96 1.78
C THR A 3 -6.49 9.41 0.49
N PRO A 4 -6.16 8.84 -0.69
CA PRO A 4 -6.68 9.34 -1.97
C PRO A 4 -8.21 9.44 -2.04
N GLY A 5 -8.93 8.44 -1.55
CA GLY A 5 -10.39 8.44 -1.50
C GLY A 5 -11.02 9.45 -0.54
N LEU A 6 -10.22 10.06 0.35
CA LEU A 6 -10.62 11.18 1.21
C LEU A 6 -10.14 12.53 0.67
N ILE A 7 -9.26 12.54 -0.34
CA ILE A 7 -8.92 13.74 -1.13
C ILE A 7 -9.99 13.94 -2.19
N ASN A 8 -10.10 12.98 -3.12
CA ASN A 8 -11.13 12.96 -4.14
C ASN A 8 -12.25 12.01 -3.68
N ARG A 9 -13.28 12.62 -3.10
CA ARG A 9 -14.41 11.95 -2.45
C ARG A 9 -15.54 11.70 -3.45
N LYS A 10 -16.49 10.86 -3.06
CA LYS A 10 -17.75 10.78 -3.81
C LYS A 10 -18.57 12.04 -3.61
N MET A 11 -19.52 12.28 -4.51
CA MET A 11 -20.49 13.36 -4.41
C MET A 11 -21.14 13.44 -3.01
N ASP A 12 -21.31 14.66 -2.51
CA ASP A 12 -22.02 14.89 -1.25
C ASP A 12 -23.49 14.44 -1.37
N THR A 13 -23.91 13.54 -0.48
CA THR A 13 -25.24 12.95 -0.49
C THR A 13 -26.34 13.95 -0.10
N LEU A 14 -25.98 15.06 0.54
CA LEU A 14 -26.95 16.10 0.95
C LEU A 14 -27.16 17.14 -0.15
N THR A 15 -26.08 17.63 -0.76
CA THR A 15 -26.15 18.69 -1.78
C THR A 15 -26.21 18.16 -3.20
N MET A 16 -25.96 16.86 -3.42
CA MET A 16 -25.86 16.24 -4.75
C MET A 16 -24.89 17.01 -5.65
N GLN A 17 -23.81 17.53 -5.05
CA GLN A 17 -22.77 18.30 -5.71
C GLN A 17 -21.40 17.76 -5.31
N GLN A 18 -20.49 17.75 -6.27
CA GLN A 18 -19.09 17.50 -5.99
C GLN A 18 -18.51 18.73 -5.30
N ARG A 19 -18.03 18.56 -4.08
CA ARG A 19 -17.45 19.64 -3.28
C ARG A 19 -16.13 19.17 -2.69
N PRO A 20 -15.01 19.88 -2.94
CA PRO A 20 -13.73 19.53 -2.37
C PRO A 20 -13.80 19.33 -0.85
N GLY A 21 -13.37 18.16 -0.38
CA GLY A 21 -13.32 17.83 1.04
C GLY A 21 -14.65 17.48 1.71
N VAL A 22 -15.74 17.33 0.95
CA VAL A 22 -17.06 16.91 1.45
C VAL A 22 -17.51 15.64 0.70
N GLY A 23 -18.32 14.82 1.35
CA GLY A 23 -18.85 13.58 0.77
C GLY A 23 -18.24 12.30 1.35
N PRO A 24 -18.79 11.14 0.99
CA PRO A 24 -18.27 9.86 1.43
C PRO A 24 -16.94 9.51 0.76
N GLU A 25 -16.17 8.64 1.40
CA GLU A 25 -14.90 8.15 0.85
C GLU A 25 -15.09 7.41 -0.48
N ASN A 26 -14.24 7.70 -1.46
CA ASN A 26 -14.15 6.91 -2.68
C ASN A 26 -13.09 5.81 -2.55
N PHE A 27 -13.51 4.62 -2.11
CA PHE A 27 -12.62 3.48 -1.92
C PHE A 27 -11.91 3.02 -3.20
N LEU A 28 -12.49 3.24 -4.38
CA LEU A 28 -11.86 2.89 -5.66
C LEU A 28 -10.54 3.66 -5.84
N LYS A 29 -10.43 4.87 -5.28
CA LYS A 29 -9.22 5.70 -5.41
C LYS A 29 -8.11 5.27 -4.44
N ASN A 30 -8.38 4.42 -3.45
CA ASN A 30 -7.42 4.01 -2.43
C ASN A 30 -6.46 2.92 -2.93
N HIS A 31 -5.49 3.33 -3.73
CA HIS A 31 -4.44 2.44 -4.23
C HIS A 31 -3.10 3.17 -4.33
N THR A 32 -2.01 2.43 -4.50
CA THR A 32 -0.64 2.95 -4.42
C THR A 32 -0.38 4.06 -5.43
N ALA A 33 -0.75 3.85 -6.70
CA ALA A 33 -0.55 4.85 -7.74
C ALA A 33 -1.21 6.20 -7.43
N ASN A 34 -2.45 6.22 -6.92
CA ASN A 34 -3.10 7.47 -6.53
C ASN A 34 -2.51 8.07 -5.27
N LEU A 35 -2.03 7.24 -4.33
CA LEU A 35 -1.35 7.72 -3.14
C LEU A 35 -0.07 8.48 -3.51
N ASP A 36 0.81 7.86 -4.28
CA ASP A 36 2.07 8.48 -4.70
C ASP A 36 1.82 9.69 -5.60
N SER A 37 0.90 9.57 -6.58
CA SER A 37 0.52 10.71 -7.46
C SER A 37 -0.06 11.88 -6.65
N ALA A 38 -0.91 11.63 -5.64
CA ALA A 38 -1.43 12.68 -4.78
C ALA A 38 -0.34 13.36 -3.91
N MET A 39 0.66 12.60 -3.46
CA MET A 39 1.79 13.14 -2.69
C MET A 39 2.71 13.99 -3.59
N ILE A 40 2.95 13.57 -4.83
CA ILE A 40 3.70 14.34 -5.83
C ILE A 40 2.95 15.64 -6.18
N ALA A 41 1.65 15.56 -6.46
CA ALA A 41 0.83 16.72 -6.79
C ALA A 41 0.83 17.79 -5.68
N GLN A 42 0.95 17.37 -4.42
CA GLN A 42 1.04 18.25 -3.25
C GLN A 42 2.47 18.71 -2.93
N ASN A 43 3.46 18.39 -3.78
CA ASN A 43 4.87 18.71 -3.60
C ASN A 43 5.47 18.15 -2.28
N LEU A 44 4.99 17.00 -1.81
CA LEU A 44 5.59 16.34 -0.64
C LEU A 44 6.93 15.68 -1.00
N PHE A 45 7.04 15.17 -2.23
CA PHE A 45 8.27 14.68 -2.86
C PHE A 45 8.15 14.75 -4.39
N THR A 46 9.26 14.54 -5.08
CA THR A 46 9.37 14.49 -6.55
C THR A 46 9.34 13.04 -7.06
N PRO A 47 8.94 12.80 -8.33
CA PRO A 47 8.89 11.44 -8.90
C PRO A 47 10.21 10.65 -8.80
N GLU A 48 11.36 11.33 -8.90
CA GLU A 48 12.68 10.71 -8.73
C GLU A 48 12.85 10.03 -7.36
N LEU A 49 12.22 10.57 -6.30
CA LEU A 49 12.28 10.03 -4.95
C LEU A 49 11.38 8.81 -4.75
N CYS A 50 10.51 8.49 -5.70
CA CYS A 50 9.72 7.27 -5.69
C CYS A 50 10.54 6.03 -6.04
N ILE A 51 11.75 6.20 -6.59
CA ILE A 51 12.62 5.09 -7.00
C ILE A 51 13.74 4.88 -5.99
N GLY A 52 13.93 3.63 -5.57
CA GLY A 52 15.02 3.25 -4.70
C GLY A 52 16.37 3.28 -5.45
N PRO A 53 17.47 3.77 -4.84
CA PRO A 53 18.78 3.81 -5.50
C PRO A 53 19.35 2.41 -5.78
N THR A 54 18.83 1.38 -5.11
CA THR A 54 19.21 -0.02 -5.29
C THR A 54 18.14 -0.84 -6.02
N GLU A 55 17.25 -0.16 -6.75
CA GLU A 55 16.22 -0.84 -7.54
C GLU A 55 16.84 -1.77 -8.58
N VAL A 56 16.39 -3.03 -8.58
CA VAL A 56 16.87 -4.08 -9.49
C VAL A 56 15.82 -4.50 -10.52
N ASN A 57 14.53 -4.28 -10.21
CA ASN A 57 13.45 -4.68 -11.10
C ASN A 57 13.36 -3.73 -12.30
N GLN A 58 13.56 -4.28 -13.51
CA GLN A 58 13.56 -3.52 -14.76
C GLN A 58 12.18 -2.96 -15.14
N HIS A 59 11.12 -3.43 -14.50
CA HIS A 59 9.75 -2.94 -14.70
C HIS A 59 9.49 -1.65 -13.93
N ILE A 60 10.36 -1.31 -12.97
CA ILE A 60 10.26 -0.08 -12.18
C ILE A 60 11.11 1.00 -12.85
N LYS A 61 10.48 2.12 -13.18
CA LYS A 61 11.10 3.24 -13.90
C LYS A 61 10.60 4.55 -13.35
N GLU A 62 11.45 5.56 -13.32
CA GLU A 62 11.05 6.92 -12.93
C GLU A 62 10.02 7.50 -13.90
N MET A 63 9.00 8.18 -13.37
CA MET A 63 8.11 9.01 -14.16
C MET A 63 8.74 10.38 -14.41
N THR A 64 9.26 10.57 -15.62
CA THR A 64 10.00 11.80 -15.99
C THR A 64 9.12 12.95 -16.48
N ASP A 65 7.85 12.68 -16.80
CA ASP A 65 6.93 13.63 -17.45
C ASP A 65 5.69 13.93 -16.60
N TYR A 66 5.80 13.87 -15.27
CA TYR A 66 4.68 14.14 -14.35
C TYR A 66 4.08 15.55 -14.58
N ASN A 67 2.77 15.61 -14.82
CA ASN A 67 2.07 16.87 -15.08
C ASN A 67 1.53 17.52 -13.78
N TYR A 68 2.28 18.47 -13.23
CA TYR A 68 1.88 19.22 -12.05
C TYR A 68 0.65 20.14 -12.27
N ASP A 69 0.43 20.60 -13.50
CA ASP A 69 -0.72 21.46 -13.85
C ASP A 69 -2.05 20.69 -13.87
N ALA A 70 -2.00 19.35 -13.78
CA ALA A 70 -3.20 18.52 -13.64
C ALA A 70 -3.93 18.78 -12.31
N TYR A 71 -3.24 19.24 -11.27
CA TYR A 71 -3.82 19.52 -9.96
C TYR A 71 -4.80 20.71 -10.01
N ARG A 72 -6.10 20.39 -10.12
CA ARG A 72 -7.20 21.36 -10.23
C ARG A 72 -8.38 20.93 -9.35
N PRO A 73 -8.30 21.12 -8.02
CA PRO A 73 -9.38 20.72 -7.10
C PRO A 73 -10.75 21.35 -7.40
N ALA A 74 -10.79 22.53 -8.01
CA ALA A 74 -12.04 23.17 -8.44
C ALA A 74 -12.75 22.41 -9.56
N GLU A 75 -12.01 21.64 -10.35
CA GLU A 75 -12.50 20.75 -11.41
C GLU A 75 -12.55 19.28 -10.96
N ASP A 76 -12.38 19.02 -9.66
CA ASP A 76 -12.37 17.67 -9.08
C ASP A 76 -11.25 16.74 -9.59
N VAL A 77 -10.10 17.34 -9.93
CA VAL A 77 -8.88 16.62 -10.36
C VAL A 77 -7.76 16.92 -9.37
N TYR A 78 -7.18 15.89 -8.76
CA TYR A 78 -6.26 16.04 -7.63
C TYR A 78 -4.84 15.48 -7.85
N TRP A 79 -4.55 14.88 -9.00
CA TRP A 79 -3.22 14.39 -9.38
C TRP A 79 -3.11 14.13 -10.89
N ASP A 80 -1.90 13.90 -11.40
CA ASP A 80 -1.71 13.50 -12.81
C ASP A 80 -2.32 12.11 -13.03
N GLY A 81 -3.21 12.01 -14.01
CA GLY A 81 -3.98 10.81 -14.32
C GLY A 81 -5.28 10.63 -13.52
N ASP A 82 -5.66 11.58 -12.64
CA ASP A 82 -6.98 11.56 -11.98
C ASP A 82 -8.11 11.90 -12.97
N THR A 83 -9.29 11.35 -12.72
CA THR A 83 -10.52 11.66 -13.45
C THR A 83 -11.55 12.25 -12.50
N ALA A 84 -12.17 13.36 -12.91
CA ALA A 84 -13.24 14.01 -12.18
C ALA A 84 -14.45 13.08 -11.97
N GLY A 85 -15.12 13.25 -10.83
CA GLY A 85 -16.29 12.51 -10.39
C GLY A 85 -15.99 11.19 -9.68
N ASP A 86 -17.05 10.43 -9.48
CA ASP A 86 -17.07 9.13 -8.79
C ASP A 86 -16.44 7.98 -9.62
N GLY A 87 -15.52 8.29 -10.56
CA GLY A 87 -14.96 7.38 -11.56
C GLY A 87 -14.38 6.06 -11.00
N ASP A 88 -13.91 5.21 -11.91
CA ASP A 88 -13.43 3.84 -11.61
C ASP A 88 -12.22 3.75 -10.65
N GLY A 89 -11.69 4.90 -10.25
CA GLY A 89 -10.60 5.07 -9.32
C GLY A 89 -9.23 4.86 -9.94
N SER A 90 -9.15 4.60 -11.24
CA SER A 90 -7.89 4.33 -11.95
C SER A 90 -7.00 5.56 -12.04
N ASN A 91 -5.69 5.32 -12.14
CA ASN A 91 -4.71 6.31 -12.56
C ASN A 91 -4.24 5.96 -13.97
N ASN A 92 -4.39 6.89 -14.91
CA ASN A 92 -4.05 6.66 -16.30
C ASN A 92 -2.65 7.14 -16.69
N ARG A 93 -1.85 7.62 -15.72
CA ARG A 93 -0.53 8.24 -15.96
C ARG A 93 0.54 7.69 -15.02
N PHE A 94 0.26 7.64 -13.72
CA PHE A 94 1.15 7.07 -12.72
C PHE A 94 0.74 5.63 -12.39
N PHE A 95 1.62 4.65 -12.60
CA PHE A 95 1.32 3.24 -12.34
C PHE A 95 2.14 2.69 -11.17
N ALA A 96 1.56 1.73 -10.44
CA ALA A 96 2.18 1.13 -9.25
C ALA A 96 1.93 -0.38 -9.22
N ASP A 97 2.39 -1.07 -10.26
CA ASP A 97 2.32 -2.53 -10.38
C ASP A 97 3.68 -3.07 -10.86
N PRO A 98 4.50 -3.65 -9.96
CA PRO A 98 5.84 -4.14 -10.33
C PRO A 98 5.80 -5.40 -11.21
N SER A 99 4.61 -6.01 -11.40
CA SER A 99 4.43 -7.20 -12.23
C SER A 99 4.17 -6.88 -13.71
N THR A 100 3.76 -5.66 -14.04
CA THR A 100 3.41 -5.28 -15.41
C THR A 100 4.65 -4.98 -16.25
N THR A 101 4.69 -5.57 -17.46
CA THR A 101 5.70 -5.29 -18.48
C THR A 101 5.15 -4.33 -19.54
N GLY A 102 6.03 -3.56 -20.19
CA GLY A 102 5.67 -2.77 -21.38
C GLY A 102 5.45 -1.28 -21.13
N GLU A 103 4.39 -0.73 -21.72
CA GLU A 103 4.13 0.72 -21.85
C GLU A 103 3.72 1.42 -20.54
N ASN A 104 3.30 0.65 -19.53
CA ASN A 104 2.91 1.15 -18.21
C ASN A 104 3.88 0.60 -17.15
N PRO A 105 5.13 1.09 -17.08
CA PRO A 105 6.07 0.67 -16.04
C PRO A 105 5.59 1.13 -14.67
N CYS A 106 6.01 0.42 -13.62
CA CYS A 106 5.75 0.85 -12.25
C CYS A 106 6.62 2.07 -11.93
N HIS A 107 6.04 3.12 -11.34
CA HIS A 107 6.73 4.38 -11.07
C HIS A 107 7.17 4.54 -9.60
N THR A 108 7.08 3.48 -8.82
CA THR A 108 7.44 3.49 -7.40
C THR A 108 8.15 2.19 -7.03
N SER A 109 9.12 2.31 -6.13
CA SER A 109 9.90 1.23 -5.56
C SER A 109 9.47 0.85 -4.15
N TYR A 110 8.55 1.58 -3.53
CA TYR A 110 8.27 1.46 -2.10
C TYR A 110 6.93 0.79 -1.82
N ALA A 111 6.89 0.04 -0.73
CA ALA A 111 5.67 -0.51 -0.16
C ALA A 111 5.14 0.45 0.92
N HIS A 112 3.83 0.50 1.09
CA HIS A 112 3.18 1.25 2.15
C HIS A 112 2.13 0.38 2.85
N MET A 113 1.62 0.82 4.00
CA MET A 113 0.53 0.13 4.68
C MET A 113 -0.73 0.09 3.80
N ALA A 114 -1.41 -1.05 3.75
CA ALA A 114 -2.61 -1.20 2.95
C ALA A 114 -3.72 -0.21 3.33
N LEU A 115 -4.34 0.40 2.31
CA LEU A 115 -5.41 1.39 2.46
C LEU A 115 -6.79 0.73 2.58
N CYS A 116 -6.91 -0.32 3.39
CA CYS A 116 -8.17 -1.01 3.67
C CYS A 116 -8.24 -1.54 5.10
N GLY A 117 -9.42 -2.05 5.49
CA GLY A 117 -9.63 -2.72 6.77
C GLY A 117 -9.42 -1.85 8.02
N ALA A 118 -9.26 -2.53 9.15
CA ALA A 118 -9.00 -1.91 10.44
C ALA A 118 -7.66 -1.15 10.45
N ARG A 119 -6.63 -1.65 9.76
CA ARG A 119 -5.32 -1.00 9.67
C ARG A 119 -5.41 0.42 9.11
N LYS A 120 -6.13 0.63 7.99
CA LYS A 120 -6.38 1.99 7.50
C LYS A 120 -7.17 2.82 8.52
N ARG A 121 -8.26 2.26 9.06
CA ARG A 121 -9.18 2.98 9.94
C ARG A 121 -8.49 3.49 11.21
N PHE A 122 -7.62 2.69 11.82
CA PHE A 122 -7.03 2.99 13.12
C PHE A 122 -5.63 3.57 13.02
N ASP A 123 -4.85 3.18 12.01
CA ASP A 123 -3.40 3.39 11.98
C ASP A 123 -2.90 4.15 10.75
N TRP A 124 -3.70 4.35 9.69
CA TRP A 124 -3.37 5.28 8.59
C TRP A 124 -3.62 6.75 8.95
N ARG A 125 -2.92 7.21 9.99
CA ARG A 125 -2.89 8.57 10.53
C ARG A 125 -1.71 8.67 11.49
N ALA A 126 -1.30 9.87 11.87
CA ALA A 126 -0.22 10.05 12.85
C ALA A 126 -0.66 9.56 14.24
N THR A 127 -0.44 8.28 14.53
CA THR A 127 -0.76 7.68 15.84
C THR A 127 0.43 7.71 16.80
N GLN A 128 1.64 8.03 16.31
CA GLN A 128 2.89 7.99 17.07
C GLN A 128 3.17 6.61 17.69
N LYS A 129 2.66 5.55 17.07
CA LYS A 129 2.92 4.17 17.49
C LYS A 129 4.20 3.65 16.81
N SER A 130 5.16 3.23 17.63
CA SER A 130 6.40 2.56 17.19
C SER A 130 6.20 1.10 16.75
N THR A 131 5.00 0.55 16.93
CA THR A 131 4.67 -0.85 16.57
C THR A 131 3.94 -0.95 15.23
N VAL A 132 3.70 0.18 14.57
CA VAL A 132 2.92 0.27 13.33
C VAL A 132 3.85 0.70 12.21
N VAL A 133 4.01 -0.20 11.24
CA VAL A 133 4.76 0.07 10.02
C VAL A 133 3.93 0.91 9.06
N ALA A 134 4.53 1.95 8.47
CA ALA A 134 3.85 2.88 7.58
C ALA A 134 4.34 2.74 6.13
N PHE A 135 5.65 2.69 5.94
CA PHE A 135 6.33 2.63 4.65
C PHE A 135 7.55 1.71 4.74
N GLY A 136 8.00 1.20 3.61
CA GLY A 136 9.25 0.46 3.55
C GLY A 136 9.64 0.03 2.15
N THR A 137 10.76 -0.69 2.09
CA THR A 137 11.17 -1.44 0.90
C THR A 137 10.16 -2.54 0.58
N ARG A 138 10.11 -3.04 -0.66
CA ARG A 138 9.17 -4.13 -1.00
C ARG A 138 9.53 -5.46 -0.33
N GLY A 139 8.50 -6.24 -0.04
CA GLY A 139 8.59 -7.61 0.46
C GLY A 139 8.49 -8.65 -0.65
N THR A 140 8.37 -9.91 -0.29
CA THR A 140 8.16 -11.02 -1.23
C THR A 140 6.67 -11.26 -1.46
N GLY A 141 6.37 -11.86 -2.61
CA GLY A 141 5.02 -12.28 -2.95
C GLY A 141 4.54 -13.51 -2.19
N GLY A 142 3.55 -14.16 -2.79
CA GLY A 142 3.01 -15.43 -2.32
C GLY A 142 1.59 -15.33 -1.77
N THR A 143 1.15 -16.46 -1.20
CA THR A 143 -0.27 -16.67 -0.86
C THR A 143 -0.47 -16.95 0.62
N TYR A 144 -1.50 -16.34 1.21
CA TYR A 144 -2.07 -16.74 2.50
C TYR A 144 -3.58 -16.92 2.34
N GLY A 145 -4.14 -17.97 2.96
CA GLY A 145 -5.58 -18.23 2.89
C GLY A 145 -6.10 -18.39 1.45
N ASN A 146 -5.31 -18.99 0.55
CA ASN A 146 -5.58 -19.13 -0.89
C ASN A 146 -5.75 -17.80 -1.66
N SER A 147 -5.33 -16.67 -1.07
CA SER A 147 -5.34 -15.35 -1.69
C SER A 147 -3.89 -14.83 -1.81
N PRO A 148 -3.58 -13.93 -2.77
CA PRO A 148 -2.22 -13.44 -3.01
C PRO A 148 -1.75 -12.43 -1.94
N ASN A 149 -1.98 -12.72 -0.66
CA ASN A 149 -1.78 -11.82 0.46
C ASN A 149 -0.31 -11.59 0.85
N GLY A 150 0.66 -12.18 0.14
CA GLY A 150 2.08 -11.84 0.22
C GLY A 150 2.86 -12.47 1.36
N GLY A 151 4.14 -12.08 1.48
CA GLY A 151 4.96 -12.29 2.67
C GLY A 151 5.55 -13.69 2.85
N GLN A 152 5.65 -14.52 1.81
CA GLN A 152 6.30 -15.82 1.93
C GLN A 152 7.79 -15.67 2.24
N ASP A 153 8.24 -16.21 3.38
CA ASP A 153 9.63 -16.18 3.85
C ASP A 153 10.40 -17.47 3.53
N THR A 154 9.73 -18.42 2.87
CA THR A 154 10.29 -19.71 2.45
C THR A 154 9.78 -20.10 1.05
N GLY A 155 10.38 -21.15 0.48
CA GLY A 155 9.97 -21.69 -0.81
C GLY A 155 10.34 -20.82 -2.01
N PRO A 156 9.82 -21.17 -3.21
CA PRO A 156 10.18 -20.50 -4.46
C PRO A 156 9.92 -18.99 -4.46
N GLU A 157 8.77 -18.57 -3.91
CA GLU A 157 8.38 -17.16 -3.78
C GLU A 157 9.41 -16.32 -3.02
N TYR A 158 10.05 -16.89 -1.99
CA TYR A 158 11.12 -16.21 -1.29
C TYR A 158 12.44 -16.30 -2.06
N THR A 159 12.84 -17.51 -2.45
CA THR A 159 14.20 -17.75 -3.00
C THR A 159 14.45 -17.12 -4.38
N ALA A 160 13.39 -16.92 -5.15
CA ALA A 160 13.44 -16.35 -6.49
C ALA A 160 12.93 -14.89 -6.53
N SER A 161 12.61 -14.28 -5.40
CA SER A 161 12.13 -12.90 -5.41
C SER A 161 13.29 -11.91 -5.65
N PRO A 162 13.14 -10.97 -6.59
CA PRO A 162 14.14 -9.92 -6.82
C PRO A 162 14.29 -8.98 -5.61
N THR A 163 13.31 -8.95 -4.70
CA THR A 163 13.36 -8.07 -3.52
C THR A 163 14.48 -8.44 -2.54
N LEU A 164 15.01 -9.67 -2.60
CA LEU A 164 16.19 -10.09 -1.84
C LEU A 164 17.49 -9.42 -2.34
N GLN A 165 17.48 -8.84 -3.54
CA GLN A 165 18.64 -8.19 -4.14
C GLN A 165 18.62 -6.66 -3.95
N LEU A 166 17.56 -6.10 -3.36
CA LEU A 166 17.44 -4.66 -3.10
C LEU A 166 18.50 -4.18 -2.09
N HIS A 167 18.73 -4.96 -1.03
CA HIS A 167 19.72 -4.60 -0.01
C HIS A 167 20.42 -5.84 0.54
N GLY A 168 21.69 -5.67 0.93
CA GLY A 168 22.42 -6.72 1.64
C GLY A 168 22.77 -7.93 0.77
N PRO A 169 22.88 -9.13 1.36
CA PRO A 169 23.27 -10.34 0.64
C PRO A 169 22.10 -10.94 -0.16
N LYS A 170 22.37 -11.38 -1.39
CA LYS A 170 21.37 -11.85 -2.39
C LYS A 170 20.40 -12.96 -1.98
N ARG A 171 20.58 -13.61 -0.83
CA ARG A 171 19.78 -14.76 -0.37
C ARG A 171 19.01 -14.50 0.93
N GLN A 172 19.07 -13.28 1.44
CA GLN A 172 18.36 -12.86 2.63
C GLN A 172 17.66 -11.55 2.34
N TRP A 173 16.38 -11.47 2.68
CA TRP A 173 15.68 -10.20 2.59
C TRP A 173 16.24 -9.24 3.64
N MET A 174 16.58 -8.02 3.21
CA MET A 174 16.93 -6.91 4.08
C MET A 174 16.21 -5.67 3.57
N GLY A 175 15.65 -4.89 4.47
CA GLY A 175 14.83 -3.75 4.12
C GLY A 175 14.84 -2.64 5.16
N HIS A 176 14.48 -1.45 4.70
CA HIS A 176 14.28 -0.28 5.54
C HIS A 176 12.79 -0.09 5.76
N ILE A 177 12.38 0.00 7.01
CA ILE A 177 10.98 0.18 7.42
C ILE A 177 10.86 1.48 8.21
N VAL A 178 9.83 2.26 7.89
CA VAL A 178 9.47 3.50 8.58
C VAL A 178 8.19 3.26 9.36
N PHE A 179 8.21 3.66 10.62
CA PHE A 179 7.09 3.50 11.55
C PHE A 179 6.30 4.81 11.73
N ASN A 180 5.14 4.70 12.34
CA ASN A 180 4.19 5.81 12.47
C ASN A 180 4.54 6.86 13.54
N ASP A 181 5.59 6.62 14.31
CA ASP A 181 6.29 7.59 15.17
C ASP A 181 7.52 8.20 14.49
N ASN A 182 7.71 7.95 13.19
CA ASN A 182 8.78 8.48 12.35
C ASN A 182 10.19 7.96 12.66
N HIS A 183 10.33 6.87 13.42
CA HIS A 183 11.60 6.14 13.44
C HIS A 183 11.71 5.23 12.22
N SER A 184 12.95 4.90 11.86
CA SER A 184 13.25 3.99 10.77
C SER A 184 14.23 2.92 11.23
N ASP A 185 13.91 1.66 10.97
CA ASP A 185 14.76 0.52 11.30
C ASP A 185 15.16 -0.23 10.03
N THR A 186 16.39 -0.76 10.05
CA THR A 186 16.86 -1.70 9.02
C THR A 186 16.74 -3.10 9.57
N ILE A 187 15.93 -3.93 8.92
CA ILE A 187 15.62 -5.28 9.38
C ILE A 187 15.91 -6.31 8.30
N SER A 188 16.17 -7.55 8.74
CA SER A 188 16.56 -8.66 7.88
C SER A 188 15.61 -9.86 7.97
N THR A 189 14.39 -9.59 8.43
CA THR A 189 13.28 -10.54 8.60
C THR A 189 11.96 -9.81 8.46
N PHE A 190 10.91 -10.50 8.03
CA PHE A 190 9.56 -9.94 7.98
C PHE A 190 8.91 -9.82 9.37
N PHE A 191 9.46 -10.48 10.39
CA PHE A 191 8.90 -10.52 11.74
C PHE A 191 9.62 -9.55 12.68
N HIS A 192 9.26 -8.27 12.61
CA HIS A 192 9.86 -7.23 13.47
C HIS A 192 9.57 -7.52 14.97
N PRO A 193 10.55 -7.38 15.88
CA PRO A 193 10.36 -7.73 17.30
C PRO A 193 9.29 -6.92 18.04
N THR A 194 9.02 -5.69 17.60
CA THR A 194 8.01 -4.81 18.21
C THR A 194 6.65 -4.87 17.51
N VAL A 195 6.57 -5.49 16.33
CA VAL A 195 5.32 -5.58 15.57
C VAL A 195 4.67 -6.91 15.94
N THR A 196 3.63 -6.80 16.77
CA THR A 196 2.85 -7.95 17.22
C THR A 196 1.38 -7.65 16.99
N TYR A 197 0.64 -8.64 16.50
CA TYR A 197 -0.79 -8.52 16.36
C TYR A 197 -1.51 -9.16 17.54
N MET A 198 -2.52 -8.46 18.03
CA MET A 198 -3.49 -8.99 18.98
C MET A 198 -4.85 -8.97 18.29
N PRO A 199 -5.47 -10.14 18.06
CA PRO A 199 -6.74 -10.18 17.36
C PRO A 199 -7.86 -9.50 18.15
N GLN A 200 -8.76 -8.85 17.43
CA GLN A 200 -9.78 -7.95 17.97
C GLN A 200 -10.93 -8.70 18.68
N GLU A 201 -11.16 -9.97 18.34
CA GLU A 201 -12.12 -10.83 19.02
C GLU A 201 -11.49 -11.55 20.23
N ALA A 202 -11.41 -10.83 21.35
CA ALA A 202 -10.98 -11.37 22.65
C ALA A 202 -11.96 -12.41 23.27
N THR A 203 -13.11 -12.67 22.65
CA THR A 203 -14.14 -13.60 23.16
C THR A 203 -13.85 -15.07 22.84
N LEU A 204 -12.90 -15.35 21.94
CA LEU A 204 -12.42 -16.71 21.69
C LEU A 204 -11.18 -16.95 22.57
N SER A 205 -11.41 -17.50 23.76
CA SER A 205 -10.37 -17.94 24.69
C SER A 205 -9.28 -18.74 23.99
N GLY A 206 -8.10 -18.14 23.74
CA GLY A 206 -6.96 -18.85 23.13
C GLY A 206 -5.96 -18.01 22.33
N PHE A 207 -6.30 -16.78 21.94
CA PHE A 207 -5.36 -15.96 21.16
C PHE A 207 -4.31 -15.28 22.04
N THR A 208 -3.07 -15.78 21.94
CA THR A 208 -1.87 -15.16 22.51
C THR A 208 -1.35 -14.11 21.52
N PRO A 209 -0.76 -12.98 21.95
CA PRO A 209 -0.09 -12.06 21.03
C PRO A 209 0.90 -12.81 20.14
N GLN A 210 0.77 -12.65 18.82
CA GLN A 210 1.64 -13.28 17.84
C GLN A 210 2.51 -12.22 17.18
N ARG A 211 3.72 -12.62 16.76
CA ARG A 211 4.51 -11.80 15.85
C ARG A 211 3.79 -11.73 14.53
N ASP A 212 3.79 -10.54 13.95
CA ASP A 212 3.11 -10.24 12.72
C ASP A 212 4.11 -10.27 11.56
N ASN A 213 3.73 -10.85 10.44
CA ASN A 213 4.47 -10.75 9.19
C ASN A 213 4.09 -9.45 8.48
N ILE A 214 5.00 -8.47 8.48
CA ILE A 214 4.71 -7.13 7.96
C ILE A 214 4.34 -7.07 6.46
N TYR A 215 4.52 -8.16 5.68
CA TYR A 215 4.16 -8.24 4.26
C TYR A 215 3.00 -9.21 3.99
N ALA A 216 2.41 -9.83 5.01
CA ALA A 216 1.30 -10.77 4.85
C ALA A 216 0.02 -10.29 5.54
N ALA A 217 -1.11 -10.36 4.83
CA ALA A 217 -2.42 -10.32 5.48
C ALA A 217 -2.79 -11.74 5.94
N GLU A 218 -2.35 -12.11 7.13
CA GLU A 218 -2.42 -13.49 7.66
C GLU A 218 -3.51 -13.69 8.72
N PHE A 219 -4.00 -12.59 9.30
CA PHE A 219 -5.06 -12.63 10.32
C PHE A 219 -6.43 -12.44 9.69
N ASN A 220 -7.44 -13.12 10.26
CA ASN A 220 -8.78 -13.19 9.67
C ASN A 220 -9.92 -12.96 10.67
N ASP A 221 -9.83 -11.88 11.43
CA ASP A 221 -10.56 -11.67 12.69
C ASP A 221 -11.41 -10.39 12.74
N TYR A 222 -11.58 -9.70 11.60
CA TYR A 222 -12.39 -8.49 11.56
C TYR A 222 -13.91 -8.79 11.60
N PRO A 223 -14.69 -8.14 12.49
CA PRO A 223 -15.98 -8.63 13.00
C PRO A 223 -17.17 -8.57 12.03
N THR A 224 -16.97 -8.28 10.74
CA THR A 224 -18.08 -8.21 9.77
C THR A 224 -18.02 -9.25 8.65
N GLN A 225 -16.94 -10.03 8.57
CA GLN A 225 -16.75 -11.23 7.75
C GLN A 225 -15.25 -11.52 7.81
N GLY A 226 -14.86 -12.76 8.08
CA GLY A 226 -13.47 -13.21 8.00
C GLY A 226 -12.88 -12.95 6.61
N SER A 227 -12.38 -11.74 6.41
CA SER A 227 -11.51 -11.31 5.33
C SER A 227 -10.16 -10.89 5.89
N TYR A 228 -9.10 -11.53 5.40
CA TYR A 228 -7.71 -11.18 5.70
C TYR A 228 -7.39 -9.70 5.46
N GLN A 229 -8.04 -9.10 4.47
CA GLN A 229 -7.86 -7.71 4.10
C GLN A 229 -8.55 -6.74 5.07
N GLY A 230 -9.48 -7.23 5.88
CA GLY A 230 -10.22 -6.47 6.88
C GLY A 230 -9.47 -6.27 8.20
N SER A 231 -8.49 -7.13 8.50
CA SER A 231 -7.78 -7.14 9.78
C SER A 231 -6.90 -5.90 10.03
N GLY A 232 -6.47 -5.77 11.29
CA GLY A 232 -5.68 -4.63 11.79
C GLY A 232 -4.18 -4.92 11.87
N ASP A 233 -3.75 -6.00 11.25
CA ASP A 233 -2.37 -6.44 11.12
C ASP A 233 -1.54 -5.52 10.23
N ALA A 234 -0.23 -5.61 10.40
CA ALA A 234 0.77 -4.93 9.59
C ALA A 234 0.81 -5.58 8.21
N TRP A 235 0.35 -4.84 7.19
CA TRP A 235 0.40 -5.32 5.81
C TRP A 235 0.94 -4.24 4.89
N LEU A 236 2.22 -4.37 4.56
CA LEU A 236 2.93 -3.56 3.59
C LEU A 236 2.86 -4.21 2.20
N GLY A 237 2.66 -3.37 1.19
CA GLY A 237 2.70 -3.80 -0.19
C GLY A 237 2.45 -2.65 -1.15
N MET A 238 2.42 -2.97 -2.43
CA MET A 238 1.77 -2.14 -3.45
C MET A 238 0.39 -2.71 -3.68
N PHE A 239 -0.62 -1.86 -3.78
CA PHE A 239 -2.02 -2.26 -3.82
C PHE A 239 -2.70 -1.60 -4.99
N ILE A 240 -3.55 -2.38 -5.66
CA ILE A 240 -4.55 -1.87 -6.60
C ILE A 240 -5.89 -1.62 -5.88
N ALA A 241 -6.74 -0.82 -6.53
CA ALA A 241 -8.01 -0.33 -6.00
C ALA A 241 -8.83 -1.41 -5.30
N ALA A 242 -9.37 -1.06 -4.13
CA ALA A 242 -10.47 -1.80 -3.53
C ALA A 242 -11.71 -1.71 -4.42
N ASN A 243 -12.71 -2.57 -4.20
CA ASN A 243 -14.04 -2.38 -4.75
C ASN A 243 -14.73 -1.13 -4.15
N ALA A 244 -15.90 -0.78 -4.65
CA ALA A 244 -16.65 0.42 -4.24
C ALA A 244 -17.00 0.51 -2.74
N ASN A 245 -16.85 -0.61 -2.01
CA ASN A 245 -17.12 -0.76 -0.58
C ASN A 245 -15.84 -0.87 0.28
N GLY A 246 -14.64 -0.82 -0.32
CA GLY A 246 -13.37 -0.92 0.40
C GLY A 246 -12.85 -2.34 0.63
N TRP A 247 -13.40 -3.34 -0.08
CA TRP A 247 -12.98 -4.75 0.01
C TRP A 247 -12.23 -5.20 -1.25
N ASN A 248 -11.64 -6.41 -1.23
CA ASN A 248 -10.95 -7.04 -2.35
C ASN A 248 -9.72 -6.25 -2.83
N VAL A 249 -9.00 -5.61 -1.91
CA VAL A 249 -7.71 -4.96 -2.22
C VAL A 249 -6.72 -6.04 -2.63
N THR A 250 -6.16 -5.91 -3.82
CA THR A 250 -5.21 -6.89 -4.34
C THR A 250 -3.80 -6.31 -4.25
N PRO A 251 -2.88 -6.95 -3.51
CA PRO A 251 -1.49 -6.55 -3.53
C PRO A 251 -0.84 -6.95 -4.86
N ARG A 252 0.21 -6.23 -5.25
CA ARG A 252 1.05 -6.48 -6.41
C ARG A 252 2.48 -6.71 -5.94
N TRP A 253 3.09 -7.75 -6.49
CA TRP A 253 4.41 -8.24 -6.11
C TRP A 253 5.31 -8.29 -7.33
N ASP A 254 6.62 -8.18 -7.11
CA ASP A 254 7.59 -8.35 -8.17
C ASP A 254 7.47 -9.77 -8.78
N PRO A 255 7.64 -9.91 -10.11
CA PRO A 255 7.70 -11.22 -10.74
C PRO A 255 8.97 -11.94 -10.30
N LEU A 256 8.90 -13.27 -10.22
CA LEU A 256 10.04 -14.10 -9.79
C LEU A 256 11.15 -14.11 -10.86
N ASP A 257 12.40 -14.01 -10.38
CA ASP A 257 13.61 -14.18 -11.20
C ASP A 257 13.78 -15.68 -11.51
N ASN A 258 13.52 -16.07 -12.76
CA ASN A 258 13.76 -17.44 -13.25
C ASN A 258 15.25 -17.69 -13.57
#